data_AF-A0A1I8JGB9-F1
#
_entry.id   AF-A0A1I8JGB9-F1
#
_cell.length_a   1.000
_cell.length_b   1.000
_cell.length_c   1.000
_cell.angle_alpha   90.00
_cell.angle_beta   90.00
_cell.angle_gamma   90.00
#
_symmetry.space_group_name_H-M   'P 1'
#
loop_
_entity.id
_entity.type
_entity.pdbx_description
1 polymer ?
#
loop_
_entity_poly.entity_id
_entity_poly.type
_entity_poly.pdbx_seq_one_letter_code
_entity_poly.pdbx_strand_id
1 'polypeptide(L)'
;SSGFHERDGKPYCADCYNDAFAPKCAACSKAITSNYLTALEKMWHTECFVCRDCGSDFSTGSFYEHEGQPYCELHYHAHRGSLCMACEKPITSKCITAMGRKFHPQCFECTFCKNELSKGTFKERENKPYCSECFDKLVSNQ
;
A
#
# COMPACT_ATOMS: atom_id res chain seq x y z
N SER A 1 2.19 3.14 48.81
CA SER A 1 3.66 2.99 48.87
C SER A 1 4.17 2.94 47.45
N SER A 2 4.67 4.05 46.91
CA SER A 2 5.17 4.08 45.53
C SER A 2 6.59 3.51 45.54
N GLY A 3 6.71 2.23 45.18
CA GLY A 3 8.02 1.56 45.07
C GLY A 3 8.87 2.15 43.95
N PHE A 4 10.18 1.95 44.04
CA PHE A 4 11.14 2.25 42.97
C PHE A 4 11.56 0.95 42.27
N HIS A 5 11.96 1.07 41.01
CA HIS A 5 12.54 -0.04 40.23
C HIS A 5 14.06 0.07 40.28
N GLU A 6 14.78 -1.03 40.44
CA GLU A 6 16.25 -1.04 40.40
C GLU A 6 16.74 -1.73 39.12
N ARG A 7 17.74 -1.14 38.45
CA ARG A 7 18.46 -1.75 37.33
C ARG A 7 19.92 -1.34 37.35
N ASP A 8 20.82 -2.33 37.26
CA ASP A 8 22.27 -2.15 37.34
C ASP A 8 22.71 -1.34 38.58
N GLY A 9 22.03 -1.56 39.72
CA GLY A 9 22.29 -0.88 40.99
C GLY A 9 21.81 0.57 41.05
N LYS A 10 21.07 1.06 40.06
CA LYS A 10 20.49 2.41 40.05
C LYS A 10 18.97 2.36 40.29
N PRO A 11 18.42 3.17 41.21
CA PRO A 11 16.98 3.28 41.40
C PRO A 11 16.35 4.21 40.35
N TYR A 12 15.19 3.82 39.84
CA TYR A 12 14.35 4.54 38.90
C TYR A 12 12.93 4.64 39.47
N CYS A 13 12.24 5.76 39.26
CA CYS A 13 10.78 5.76 39.39
C CYS A 13 10.17 4.92 38.25
N ALA A 14 8.89 4.56 38.38
CA ALA A 14 8.18 3.78 37.37
C ALA A 14 8.25 4.43 35.98
N ASP A 15 8.08 5.75 35.89
CA ASP A 15 8.11 6.49 34.62
C ASP A 15 9.49 6.48 33.97
N CYS A 16 10.56 6.77 34.73
CA CYS A 16 11.93 6.74 34.21
C CYS A 16 12.35 5.32 33.82
N TYR A 17 11.91 4.30 34.56
CA TYR A 17 12.17 2.91 34.21
C TYR A 17 11.50 2.55 32.88
N ASN A 18 10.23 2.91 32.70
CA ASN A 18 9.50 2.65 31.47
C ASN A 18 10.10 3.41 30.27
N ASP A 19 10.47 4.67 30.41
CA ASP A 19 11.07 5.44 29.32
C ASP A 19 12.40 4.85 28.84
N ALA A 20 13.23 4.40 29.78
CA ALA A 20 14.55 3.86 29.51
C ALA A 20 14.52 2.40 29.01
N PHE A 21 13.57 1.59 29.46
CA PHE A 21 13.66 0.14 29.35
C PHE A 21 12.43 -0.56 28.77
N ALA A 22 11.27 0.09 28.73
CA ALA A 22 10.10 -0.55 28.14
C ALA A 22 10.27 -0.67 26.62
N PRO A 23 9.75 -1.75 26.00
CA PRO A 23 9.68 -1.84 24.55
C PRO A 23 8.92 -0.65 23.99
N LYS A 24 9.42 -0.08 22.89
CA LYS A 24 8.82 1.10 22.25
C LYS A 24 8.02 0.68 21.04
N CYS A 25 6.82 1.24 20.91
CA CYS A 25 5.97 1.02 19.74
C CYS A 25 6.62 1.56 18.47
N ALA A 26 6.63 0.74 17.41
CA ALA A 26 7.26 1.11 16.14
C ALA A 26 6.57 2.27 15.40
N ALA A 27 5.31 2.57 15.70
CA ALA A 27 4.60 3.69 15.08
C ALA A 27 4.77 5.00 15.87
N CYS A 28 4.51 4.98 17.17
CA CYS A 28 4.41 6.19 18.01
C CYS A 28 5.62 6.43 18.92
N SER A 29 6.56 5.48 18.97
CA SER A 29 7.77 5.51 19.81
C SER A 29 7.54 5.59 21.32
N LYS A 30 6.28 5.50 21.79
CA LYS A 30 5.94 5.45 23.22
C LYS A 30 6.15 4.05 23.79
N ALA A 31 6.39 3.98 25.09
CA ALA A 31 6.48 2.73 25.83
C ALA A 31 5.21 1.88 25.70
N ILE A 32 5.40 0.58 25.51
CA ILE A 32 4.35 -0.44 25.54
C ILE A 32 4.32 -1.01 26.96
N THR A 33 3.30 -0.62 27.73
CA THR A 33 3.14 -1.04 29.14
C THR A 33 2.15 -2.19 29.32
N SER A 34 1.29 -2.45 28.33
CA SER A 34 0.28 -3.52 28.34
C SER A 34 -0.29 -3.70 26.94
N ASN A 35 -0.82 -4.89 26.61
CA ASN A 35 -1.52 -5.23 25.36
C ASN A 35 -0.81 -4.76 24.09
N TYR A 36 -0.07 -5.66 23.44
CA TYR A 36 0.69 -5.33 22.23
C TYR A 36 0.58 -6.41 21.16
N LEU A 37 0.92 -6.01 19.95
CA LEU A 37 1.08 -6.87 18.80
C LEU A 37 2.55 -6.98 18.43
N THR A 38 2.98 -8.19 18.10
CA THR A 38 4.28 -8.43 17.45
C THR A 38 4.04 -8.71 15.99
N ALA A 39 4.55 -7.85 15.11
CA ALA A 39 4.42 -7.96 13.66
C ALA A 39 5.59 -7.23 13.00
N LEU A 40 6.00 -7.69 11.80
CA LEU A 40 7.12 -7.09 11.06
C LEU A 40 8.41 -6.99 11.89
N GLU A 41 8.68 -8.03 12.69
CA GLU A 41 9.81 -8.11 13.63
C GLU A 41 9.88 -6.95 14.65
N LYS A 42 8.75 -6.27 14.89
CA LYS A 42 8.62 -5.10 15.75
C LYS A 42 7.43 -5.25 16.70
N MET A 43 7.42 -4.40 17.74
CA MET A 43 6.32 -4.32 18.70
C MET A 43 5.48 -3.06 18.44
N TRP A 44 4.17 -3.20 18.55
CA TRP A 44 3.20 -2.15 18.25
C TRP A 44 2.14 -2.14 19.34
N HIS A 45 1.64 -0.94 19.69
CA HIS A 45 0.31 -0.89 20.32
C HIS A 45 -0.71 -1.40 19.30
N THR A 46 -1.74 -2.11 19.77
CA THR A 46 -2.77 -2.68 18.90
C THR A 46 -3.42 -1.62 18.01
N GLU A 47 -3.71 -0.44 18.54
CA GLU A 47 -4.27 0.70 17.81
C GLU A 47 -3.27 1.42 16.89
N CYS A 48 -1.97 1.18 17.10
CA CYS A 48 -0.90 1.77 16.29
C CYS A 48 -0.54 0.89 15.08
N PHE A 49 -1.00 -0.36 15.04
CA PHE A 49 -0.79 -1.25 13.90
C PHE A 49 -1.86 -1.03 12.83
N VAL A 50 -1.69 0.05 12.08
CA VAL A 50 -2.61 0.54 11.03
C VAL A 50 -1.86 0.79 9.73
N CYS A 51 -2.56 0.93 8.61
CA CYS A 51 -1.94 1.29 7.34
C CYS A 51 -1.14 2.59 7.49
N ARG A 52 0.13 2.57 7.07
CA ARG A 52 1.04 3.72 7.17
C ARG A 52 0.52 4.98 6.47
N ASP A 53 -0.23 4.83 5.39
CA ASP A 53 -0.66 5.95 4.55
C ASP A 53 -2.04 6.50 4.92
N CYS A 54 -3.03 5.62 5.21
CA CYS A 54 -4.40 6.07 5.51
C CYS A 54 -4.83 5.89 6.97
N GLY A 55 -4.01 5.25 7.81
CA GLY A 55 -4.35 5.00 9.21
C GLY A 55 -5.51 4.03 9.43
N SER A 56 -6.04 3.41 8.37
CA SER A 56 -7.07 2.37 8.50
C SER A 56 -6.49 1.15 9.20
N ASP A 57 -7.23 0.61 10.14
CA ASP A 57 -6.93 -0.67 10.76
C ASP A 57 -7.19 -1.83 9.77
N PHE A 58 -6.80 -3.03 10.18
CA PHE A 58 -6.89 -4.26 9.39
C PHE A 58 -8.01 -5.19 9.87
N SER A 59 -9.08 -4.68 10.49
CA SER A 59 -10.18 -5.52 11.00
C SER A 59 -10.94 -6.26 9.89
N THR A 60 -10.95 -5.70 8.68
CA THR A 60 -11.75 -6.21 7.54
C THR A 60 -10.94 -7.04 6.54
N GLY A 61 -9.63 -7.23 6.75
CA GLY A 61 -8.77 -7.94 5.80
C GLY A 61 -7.34 -8.11 6.29
N SER A 62 -6.46 -8.57 5.39
CA SER A 62 -5.04 -8.70 5.69
C SER A 62 -4.29 -7.37 5.55
N PHE A 63 -3.17 -7.24 6.25
CA PHE A 63 -2.17 -6.21 5.96
C PHE A 63 -1.13 -6.76 4.97
N TYR A 64 -0.43 -5.83 4.32
CA TYR A 64 0.70 -6.13 3.43
C TYR A 64 1.93 -5.38 3.92
N GLU A 65 3.09 -6.03 3.89
CA GLU A 65 4.36 -5.41 4.27
C GLU A 65 5.03 -4.73 3.07
N HIS A 66 5.52 -3.51 3.28
CA HIS A 66 6.51 -2.88 2.41
C HIS A 66 7.52 -2.09 3.25
N GLU A 67 8.82 -2.35 3.05
CA GLU A 67 9.91 -1.69 3.79
C GLU A 67 9.74 -1.74 5.33
N GLY A 68 9.25 -2.87 5.84
CA GLY A 68 9.02 -3.06 7.28
C GLY A 68 7.92 -2.18 7.87
N GLN A 69 7.00 -1.68 7.04
CA GLN A 69 5.80 -0.93 7.43
C GLN A 69 4.53 -1.66 6.94
N PRO A 70 3.42 -1.60 7.69
CA PRO A 70 2.16 -2.21 7.30
C PRO A 70 1.32 -1.29 6.40
N TYR A 71 0.75 -1.83 5.33
CA TYR A 71 -0.11 -1.14 4.38
C TYR A 71 -1.40 -1.91 4.13
N CYS A 72 -2.49 -1.19 3.82
CA CYS A 72 -3.67 -1.81 3.23
C CYS A 72 -3.35 -2.25 1.79
N GLU A 73 -4.17 -3.15 1.22
CA GLU A 73 -3.95 -3.68 -0.13
C GLU A 73 -3.77 -2.56 -1.17
N LEU A 74 -4.65 -1.55 -1.13
CA LEU A 74 -4.60 -0.43 -2.08
C LEU A 74 -3.26 0.31 -2.04
N HIS A 75 -2.82 0.75 -0.85
CA HIS A 75 -1.57 1.50 -0.72
C HIS A 75 -0.34 0.62 -0.98
N TYR A 76 -0.36 -0.65 -0.60
CA TYR A 76 0.70 -1.60 -0.98
C TYR A 76 0.86 -1.66 -2.51
N HIS A 77 -0.25 -1.82 -3.24
CA HIS A 77 -0.22 -1.88 -4.70
C HIS A 77 0.13 -0.53 -5.34
N ALA A 78 -0.21 0.60 -4.71
CA ALA A 78 0.19 1.94 -5.11
C ALA A 78 1.72 2.11 -5.06
N HIS A 79 2.35 1.82 -3.90
CA HIS A 79 3.81 1.87 -3.73
C HIS A 79 4.54 0.93 -4.69
N ARG A 80 3.95 -0.23 -5.00
CA ARG A 80 4.51 -1.21 -5.93
C ARG A 80 4.29 -0.89 -7.42
N GLY A 81 3.59 0.21 -7.74
CA GLY A 81 3.26 0.57 -9.12
C GLY A 81 2.44 -0.50 -9.84
N SER A 82 1.47 -1.09 -9.14
CA SER A 82 0.67 -2.24 -9.60
C SER A 82 -0.85 -1.99 -9.55
N LEU A 83 -1.24 -0.72 -9.53
CA LEU A 83 -2.62 -0.30 -9.76
C LEU A 83 -2.93 -0.24 -11.26
N CYS A 84 -4.17 -0.58 -11.60
CA CYS A 84 -4.69 -0.37 -12.93
C CYS A 84 -4.95 1.12 -13.16
N MET A 85 -4.40 1.69 -14.24
CA MET A 85 -4.61 3.10 -14.55
C MET A 85 -6.07 3.43 -14.85
N ALA A 86 -6.83 2.49 -15.41
CA ALA A 86 -8.19 2.75 -15.86
C ALA A 86 -9.24 2.69 -14.74
N CYS A 87 -9.06 1.80 -13.74
CA CYS A 87 -10.04 1.62 -12.66
C CYS A 87 -9.48 1.87 -11.25
N GLU A 88 -8.18 2.18 -11.15
CA GLU A 88 -7.45 2.49 -9.90
C GLU A 88 -7.43 1.36 -8.86
N LYS A 89 -7.86 0.16 -9.24
CA LYS A 89 -7.85 -1.03 -8.38
C LYS A 89 -6.54 -1.82 -8.51
N PRO A 90 -6.12 -2.52 -7.44
CA PRO A 90 -5.03 -3.48 -7.47
C PRO A 90 -5.11 -4.48 -8.62
N ILE A 91 -3.97 -4.75 -9.26
CA ILE A 91 -3.82 -5.85 -10.21
C ILE A 91 -3.20 -7.04 -9.48
N THR A 92 -4.05 -8.01 -9.10
CA THR A 92 -3.64 -9.21 -8.36
C THR A 92 -3.28 -10.41 -9.26
N SER A 93 -3.51 -10.28 -10.57
CA SER A 93 -3.31 -11.34 -11.57
C SER A 93 -2.56 -10.81 -12.80
N LYS A 94 -2.90 -11.29 -14.00
CA LYS A 94 -2.32 -10.83 -15.27
C LYS A 94 -2.55 -9.33 -15.45
N CYS A 95 -1.52 -8.64 -15.95
CA CYS A 95 -1.60 -7.23 -16.31
C CYS A 95 -1.16 -7.01 -17.76
N ILE A 96 -1.71 -5.98 -18.39
CA ILE A 96 -1.19 -5.42 -19.64
C ILE A 96 -0.34 -4.21 -19.28
N THR A 97 0.92 -4.21 -19.72
CA THR A 97 1.79 -3.03 -19.65
C THR A 97 1.85 -2.37 -21.01
N ALA A 98 1.33 -1.14 -21.10
CA ALA A 98 1.23 -0.35 -22.30
C ALA A 98 1.29 1.14 -21.95
N MET A 99 1.86 1.98 -22.84
CA MET A 99 1.90 3.44 -22.65
C MET A 99 2.55 3.85 -21.30
N GLY A 100 3.58 3.10 -20.85
CA GLY A 100 4.24 3.32 -19.56
C GLY A 100 3.39 3.00 -18.32
N ARG A 101 2.20 2.41 -18.49
CA ARG A 101 1.21 2.18 -17.43
C ARG A 101 0.76 0.72 -17.38
N LYS A 102 0.09 0.34 -16.29
CA LYS A 102 -0.47 -1.01 -16.11
C LYS A 102 -1.98 -0.99 -16.14
N PHE A 103 -2.57 -2.02 -16.72
CA PHE A 103 -4.01 -2.20 -16.86
C PHE A 103 -4.39 -3.64 -16.56
N HIS A 104 -5.59 -3.86 -16.03
CA HIS A 104 -6.21 -5.18 -16.17
C HIS A 104 -6.50 -5.46 -17.65
N PRO A 105 -6.49 -6.72 -18.11
CA PRO A 105 -6.80 -7.06 -19.50
C PRO A 105 -8.13 -6.46 -19.99
N GLN A 106 -9.19 -6.62 -19.19
CA GLN A 106 -10.52 -6.07 -19.48
C GLN A 106 -10.60 -4.53 -19.40
N CYS A 107 -9.62 -3.88 -18.78
CA CYS A 107 -9.59 -2.43 -18.67
C CYS A 107 -8.70 -1.77 -19.75
N PHE A 108 -8.02 -2.57 -20.57
CA PHE A 108 -7.25 -2.06 -21.69
C PHE A 108 -8.10 -2.13 -22.95
N GLU A 109 -8.95 -1.12 -23.13
CA GLU A 109 -9.98 -1.08 -24.17
C GLU A 109 -9.74 0.07 -25.16
N CYS A 110 -10.26 -0.07 -26.38
CA CYS A 110 -10.26 1.02 -27.36
C CYS A 110 -11.06 2.20 -26.83
N THR A 111 -10.47 3.38 -26.87
CA THR A 111 -11.08 4.64 -26.40
C THR A 111 -12.43 4.91 -27.08
N PHE A 112 -12.59 4.51 -28.35
CA PHE A 112 -13.79 4.76 -29.14
C PHE A 112 -14.80 3.62 -29.06
N CYS A 113 -14.43 2.40 -29.45
CA CYS A 113 -15.38 1.29 -29.57
C CYS A 113 -15.48 0.40 -28.32
N LYS A 114 -14.64 0.62 -27.30
CA LYS A 114 -14.63 -0.14 -26.03
C LYS A 114 -14.28 -1.62 -26.14
N ASN A 115 -13.88 -2.10 -27.32
CA ASN A 115 -13.36 -3.45 -27.47
C ASN A 115 -12.01 -3.60 -26.75
N GLU A 116 -11.80 -4.75 -26.11
CA GLU A 116 -10.54 -5.11 -25.47
C GLU A 116 -9.39 -5.11 -26.48
N LEU A 117 -8.26 -4.57 -26.04
CA LEU A 117 -7.03 -4.47 -26.79
C LEU A 117 -5.99 -5.41 -26.20
N SER A 118 -5.05 -5.85 -27.04
CA SER A 118 -3.93 -6.68 -26.62
C SER A 118 -2.61 -5.98 -26.93
N LYS A 119 -1.55 -6.43 -26.27
CA LYS A 119 -0.20 -5.92 -26.54
C LYS A 119 0.15 -6.17 -28.01
N GLY A 120 0.42 -5.10 -28.76
CA GLY A 120 0.83 -5.16 -30.17
C GLY A 120 -0.31 -4.98 -31.20
N THR A 121 -1.58 -4.92 -30.78
CA THR A 121 -2.72 -4.74 -31.71
C THR A 121 -3.37 -3.36 -31.65
N PHE A 122 -2.80 -2.42 -30.89
CA PHE A 122 -3.35 -1.10 -30.68
C PHE A 122 -2.44 0.01 -31.24
N LYS A 123 -3.05 1.15 -31.51
CA LYS A 123 -2.40 2.42 -31.85
C LYS A 123 -2.62 3.41 -30.71
N GLU A 124 -1.65 4.27 -30.45
CA GLU A 124 -1.70 5.27 -29.39
C GLU A 124 -1.80 6.67 -29.98
N ARG A 125 -2.66 7.52 -29.40
CA ARG A 125 -2.68 8.97 -29.65
C ARG A 125 -2.98 9.68 -28.33
N GLU A 126 -2.16 10.65 -27.94
CA GLU A 126 -2.35 11.44 -26.70
C GLU A 126 -2.55 10.57 -25.45
N ASN A 127 -1.73 9.51 -25.28
CA ASN A 127 -1.85 8.51 -24.21
C ASN A 127 -3.18 7.74 -24.16
N LYS A 128 -3.95 7.74 -25.27
CA LYS A 128 -5.20 6.99 -25.40
C LYS A 128 -5.01 5.83 -26.39
N PRO A 129 -5.43 4.61 -26.03
CA PRO A 129 -5.32 3.46 -26.90
C PRO A 129 -6.53 3.35 -27.84
N TYR A 130 -6.27 2.96 -29.09
CA TYR A 130 -7.28 2.76 -30.14
C TYR A 130 -7.01 1.44 -30.86
N CYS A 131 -8.06 0.73 -31.29
CA CYS A 131 -7.89 -0.34 -32.27
C CYS A 131 -7.54 0.27 -33.64
N SER A 132 -6.92 -0.52 -34.52
CA SER A 132 -6.51 -0.05 -35.86
C SER A 132 -7.65 0.61 -36.62
N GLU A 133 -8.83 -0.01 -36.68
CA GLU A 133 -9.98 0.53 -37.40
C GLU A 133 -10.48 1.88 -36.87
N CYS A 134 -10.51 2.06 -35.55
CA CYS A 134 -10.92 3.33 -34.95
C CYS A 134 -9.84 4.40 -35.12
N PHE A 135 -8.57 4.01 -35.08
CA PHE A 135 -7.46 4.93 -35.31
C PHE A 135 -7.45 5.44 -36.75
N ASP A 136 -7.64 4.56 -37.74
CA ASP A 136 -7.67 4.93 -39.16
C ASP A 136 -8.81 5.91 -39.43
N LYS A 137 -10.00 5.67 -38.87
CA LYS A 137 -11.13 6.62 -38.92
C LYS A 137 -10.81 7.96 -38.24
N LEU A 138 -10.04 7.95 -37.17
CA LEU A 138 -9.66 9.15 -36.43
C LEU A 138 -8.70 10.05 -37.23
N VAL A 139 -7.75 9.45 -37.97
CA VAL A 139 -6.79 10.21 -38.79
C VAL A 139 -7.32 10.55 -40.18
N SER A 140 -8.28 9.78 -40.71
CA SER A 140 -8.89 10.04 -42.02
C SER A 140 -9.93 11.18 -42.00
N ASN A 141 -10.41 11.57 -40.81
CA ASN A 141 -11.33 12.70 -40.61
C ASN A 141 -10.59 13.99 -40.18
N GLN A 142 -9.29 14.10 -40.51
CA GLN A 142 -8.50 15.32 -40.32
C GLN A 142 -8.14 15.96 -41.66
#